data_AF-A0A0L8BVG2-F1
#
_entry.id   AF-A0A0L8BVG2-F1
#
_cell.length_a   1.000
_cell.length_b   1.000
_cell.length_c   1.000
_cell.angle_alpha   90.00
_cell.angle_beta   90.00
_cell.angle_gamma   90.00
#
_symmetry.space_group_name_H-M   'P 1'
#
loop_
_entity.id
_entity.type
_entity.pdbx_description
1 polymer ?
#
loop_
_entity_poly.entity_id
_entity_poly.type
_entity_poly.pdbx_seq_one_letter_code
_entity_poly.pdbx_strand_id
1 'polypeptide(L)'
;MNSIFRVTGGAQVDDRWFPKNYFLVSILLVGFLIGVDLFDAPIHNGDIDDILRALQVQALLQDGGWLNPTIPGIHMPEPYISPWSRLVDLPYALIALTLQSTLGQDGALTVAFFVWPAIMAVLFCIGFVGVLGRIAPGRGEPSPAISVIIFFMPYAVWEFTPGGHTSD
;
A
#
# COMPACT_ATOMS: atom_id res chain seq x y z
N MET A 1 -31.75 -52.46 3.19
CA MET A 1 -31.96 -51.39 2.19
C MET A 1 -32.39 -50.12 2.91
N ASN A 2 -31.79 -48.99 2.53
CA ASN A 2 -31.97 -47.60 2.99
C ASN A 2 -31.21 -47.11 4.25
N SER A 3 -29.87 -47.06 4.09
CA SER A 3 -28.95 -45.93 4.37
C SER A 3 -29.65 -44.62 4.85
N ILE A 4 -29.45 -44.13 6.08
CA ILE A 4 -28.24 -43.49 6.63
C ILE A 4 -27.77 -42.31 5.76
N PHE A 5 -28.42 -41.14 5.83
CA PHE A 5 -27.78 -39.82 5.64
C PHE A 5 -28.76 -38.73 6.12
N ARG A 6 -28.68 -38.37 7.40
CA ARG A 6 -29.26 -37.12 7.91
C ARG A 6 -28.13 -36.31 8.54
N VAL A 7 -27.33 -35.66 7.69
CA VAL A 7 -26.39 -34.63 8.13
C VAL A 7 -27.18 -33.34 8.26
N THR A 8 -27.87 -33.16 9.40
CA THR A 8 -28.40 -31.86 9.81
C THR A 8 -27.51 -31.34 10.92
N GLY A 9 -26.46 -30.63 10.50
CA GLY A 9 -25.54 -29.92 11.36
C GLY A 9 -24.88 -28.86 10.52
N GLY A 10 -25.67 -27.85 10.09
CA GLY A 10 -25.09 -26.65 9.51
C GLY A 10 -24.11 -26.10 10.53
N ALA A 11 -22.82 -26.03 10.15
CA ALA A 11 -21.82 -25.39 10.98
C ALA A 11 -22.35 -23.99 11.32
N GLN A 12 -22.63 -23.76 12.60
CA GLN A 12 -22.89 -22.42 13.10
C GLN A 12 -21.62 -21.63 12.81
N VAL A 13 -21.69 -20.76 11.81
CA VAL A 13 -20.65 -19.75 11.59
C VAL A 13 -20.68 -18.90 12.84
N ASP A 14 -19.60 -18.94 13.63
CA ASP A 14 -19.49 -18.10 14.82
C ASP A 14 -19.38 -16.64 14.36
N ASP A 15 -20.47 -15.90 14.46
CA ASP A 15 -20.62 -14.51 13.99
C ASP A 15 -19.76 -13.51 14.79
N ARG A 16 -18.93 -13.98 15.72
CA ARG A 16 -18.09 -13.13 16.59
C ARG A 16 -16.99 -12.38 15.84
N TRP A 17 -16.56 -12.89 14.68
CA TRP A 17 -15.48 -12.28 13.88
C TRP A 17 -16.03 -11.72 12.56
N PHE A 18 -16.82 -10.65 12.68
CA PHE A 18 -17.29 -9.88 11.53
C PHE A 18 -16.11 -9.33 10.71
N PRO A 19 -16.26 -9.16 9.37
CA PRO A 19 -15.27 -8.48 8.52
C PRO A 19 -14.85 -7.08 9.03
N LYS A 20 -15.69 -6.45 9.86
CA LYS A 20 -15.39 -5.21 10.57
C LYS A 20 -14.19 -5.31 11.53
N ASN A 21 -14.00 -6.45 12.19
CA ASN A 21 -12.89 -6.65 13.14
C ASN A 21 -11.55 -6.77 12.40
N TYR A 22 -11.53 -7.50 11.29
CA TYR A 22 -10.34 -7.59 10.42
C TYR A 22 -9.97 -6.24 9.81
N PHE A 23 -10.98 -5.46 9.40
CA PHE A 23 -10.80 -4.11 8.90
C PHE A 23 -10.20 -3.17 9.98
N LEU A 24 -10.75 -3.21 11.20
CA LEU A 24 -10.23 -2.43 12.33
C LEU A 24 -8.78 -2.82 12.68
N VAL A 25 -8.47 -4.11 12.78
CA VAL A 25 -7.10 -4.58 13.06
C VAL A 25 -6.13 -4.14 11.96
N SER A 26 -6.55 -4.20 10.69
CA SER A 26 -5.73 -3.76 9.56
C SER A 26 -5.46 -2.25 9.60
N ILE A 27 -6.47 -1.43 9.88
CA ILE A 27 -6.29 0.03 10.05
C ILE A 27 -5.36 0.34 11.22
N LEU A 28 -5.55 -0.34 12.35
CA LEU A 28 -4.71 -0.13 13.53
C LEU A 28 -3.26 -0.55 13.27
N LEU A 29 -3.03 -1.64 12.54
CA LEU A 29 -1.71 -2.10 12.15
C LEU A 29 -1.04 -1.12 11.16
N VAL A 30 -1.75 -0.68 10.12
CA VAL A 30 -1.24 0.32 9.18
C VAL A 30 -0.94 1.64 9.90
N GLY A 31 -1.86 2.11 10.75
CA GLY A 31 -1.65 3.32 11.55
C GLY A 31 -0.49 3.19 12.53
N PHE A 32 -0.29 2.02 13.14
CA PHE A 32 0.88 1.74 13.97
C PHE A 32 2.17 1.78 13.16
N LEU A 33 2.22 1.13 11.98
CA LEU A 33 3.41 1.10 11.13
C LEU A 33 3.77 2.49 10.59
N ILE A 34 2.78 3.26 10.14
CA ILE A 34 2.96 4.69 9.78
C ILE A 34 3.44 5.48 10.99
N GLY A 35 2.86 5.25 12.17
CA GLY A 35 3.26 5.92 13.41
C GLY A 35 4.71 5.61 13.80
N VAL A 36 5.16 4.37 13.65
CA VAL A 36 6.54 3.96 13.91
C VAL A 36 7.50 4.65 12.94
N ASP A 37 7.14 4.76 11.66
CA ASP A 37 7.96 5.41 10.64
C ASP A 37 8.09 6.93 10.88
N LEU A 38 7.00 7.57 11.33
CA LEU A 38 6.99 8.99 11.70
C LEU A 38 7.80 9.32 12.98
N PHE A 39 8.15 8.31 13.80
CA PHE A 39 8.85 8.48 15.08
C PHE A 39 10.37 8.29 15.00
N ASP A 40 10.96 8.44 13.81
CA ASP A 40 12.42 8.59 13.57
C ASP A 40 13.24 7.29 13.67
N ALA A 41 12.60 6.13 13.47
CA ALA A 41 13.33 4.89 13.22
C ALA A 41 13.62 4.79 11.71
N PRO A 42 14.88 4.64 11.27
CA PRO A 42 15.20 4.43 9.86
C PRO A 42 14.83 2.98 9.51
N ILE A 43 13.54 2.71 9.40
CA ILE A 43 13.02 1.47 8.82
C ILE A 43 12.78 1.66 7.32
N HIS A 44 13.23 2.81 6.79
CA HIS A 44 13.02 3.21 5.43
C HIS A 44 13.86 2.39 4.46
N ASN A 45 13.18 1.63 3.61
CA ASN A 45 13.75 1.00 2.44
C ASN A 45 13.62 1.97 1.26
N GLY A 46 14.36 3.08 1.34
CA GLY A 46 14.51 4.04 0.24
C GLY A 46 15.38 3.44 -0.82
N ASP A 47 14.86 2.39 -1.43
CA ASP A 47 15.56 1.74 -2.51
C ASP A 47 15.59 2.71 -3.70
N ILE A 48 16.42 2.33 -4.67
CA ILE A 48 16.66 3.17 -5.82
C ILE A 48 15.36 3.37 -6.62
N ASP A 49 14.42 2.43 -6.57
CA ASP A 49 13.16 2.50 -7.32
C ASP A 49 12.24 3.59 -6.75
N ASP A 50 12.18 3.75 -5.43
CA ASP A 50 11.41 4.82 -4.78
C ASP A 50 11.95 6.22 -5.12
N ILE A 51 13.28 6.36 -5.09
CA ILE A 51 13.95 7.63 -5.46
C ILE A 51 13.68 7.95 -6.94
N LEU A 52 13.85 6.96 -7.82
CA LEU A 52 13.61 7.14 -9.25
C LEU A 52 12.14 7.46 -9.53
N ARG A 53 11.20 6.83 -8.82
CA ARG A 53 9.78 7.14 -8.94
C ARG A 53 9.47 8.55 -8.44
N ALA A 54 10.13 9.01 -7.38
CA ALA A 54 9.99 10.39 -6.93
C ALA A 54 10.46 11.41 -7.98
N LEU A 55 11.62 11.17 -8.59
CA LEU A 55 12.14 11.98 -9.70
C LEU A 55 11.22 11.96 -10.92
N GLN A 56 10.61 10.82 -11.23
CA GLN A 56 9.64 10.71 -12.33
C GLN A 56 8.38 11.55 -12.09
N VAL A 57 7.82 11.53 -10.88
CA VAL A 57 6.67 12.37 -10.51
C VAL A 57 7.05 13.84 -10.56
N GLN A 58 8.23 14.20 -10.06
CA GLN A 58 8.73 15.58 -10.10
C GLN A 58 8.89 16.07 -11.54
N ALA A 59 9.49 15.26 -12.42
CA ALA A 59 9.65 15.57 -13.84
C ALA A 59 8.30 15.81 -14.52
N LEU A 60 7.31 14.94 -14.27
CA LEU A 60 5.95 15.09 -14.80
C LEU A 60 5.29 16.41 -14.35
N LEU A 61 5.48 16.81 -13.09
CA LEU A 61 4.94 18.08 -12.58
C LEU A 61 5.66 19.32 -13.15
N GLN A 62 6.94 19.19 -13.50
CA GLN A 62 7.73 20.28 -14.07
C GLN A 62 7.49 20.48 -15.57
N ASP A 63 7.44 19.40 -16.36
CA ASP A 63 7.34 19.47 -17.82
C ASP A 63 5.93 19.25 -18.37
N GLY A 64 5.01 18.68 -17.57
CA GLY A 64 3.65 18.31 -17.99
C GLY A 64 3.59 17.24 -19.09
N GLY A 65 4.72 16.65 -19.46
CA GLY A 65 4.90 15.86 -20.67
C GLY A 65 4.48 14.42 -20.46
N TRP A 66 3.18 14.13 -20.30
CA TRP A 66 2.64 12.79 -19.95
C TRP A 66 3.28 11.60 -20.70
N LEU A 67 3.56 11.73 -22.00
CA LEU A 67 4.14 10.67 -22.84
C LEU A 67 5.67 10.61 -22.85
N ASN A 68 6.35 11.47 -22.10
CA ASN A 68 7.81 11.50 -21.98
C ASN A 68 8.25 10.79 -20.68
N PRO A 69 8.64 9.51 -20.69
CA PRO A 69 9.08 8.78 -19.49
C PRO A 69 10.54 9.07 -19.07
N THR A 70 11.19 10.06 -19.68
CA THR A 70 12.60 10.35 -19.38
C THR A 70 12.75 10.93 -17.98
N ILE A 71 13.65 10.37 -17.17
CA ILE A 71 13.97 10.90 -15.84
C ILE A 71 15.27 11.73 -15.97
N PRO A 72 15.24 13.05 -15.71
CA PRO A 72 16.42 13.89 -15.78
C PRO A 72 17.38 13.61 -14.61
N GLY A 73 18.67 13.91 -14.79
CA GLY A 73 19.66 13.85 -13.71
C GLY A 73 20.32 12.49 -13.47
N ILE A 74 19.99 11.46 -14.25
CA ILE A 74 20.61 10.13 -14.14
C ILE A 74 21.83 10.07 -15.06
N HIS A 75 23.00 9.81 -14.48
CA HIS A 75 24.27 9.74 -15.21
C HIS A 75 24.42 8.40 -15.93
N MET A 76 24.03 8.36 -17.20
CA MET A 76 24.25 7.24 -18.11
C MET A 76 24.58 7.73 -19.53
N PRO A 77 25.20 6.87 -20.39
CA PRO A 77 25.56 7.25 -21.75
C PRO A 77 24.38 7.69 -22.62
N GLU A 78 23.22 7.07 -22.41
CA GLU A 78 21.94 7.39 -23.06
C GLU A 78 20.98 7.98 -22.03
N PRO A 79 19.89 8.67 -22.41
CA PRO A 79 18.89 9.14 -21.46
C PRO A 79 18.19 7.98 -20.73
N TYR A 80 18.00 8.09 -19.40
CA TYR A 80 17.27 7.08 -18.63
C TYR A 80 15.78 7.16 -18.95
N ILE A 81 15.25 6.06 -19.48
CA ILE A 81 13.84 5.88 -19.76
C ILE A 81 13.23 5.05 -18.65
N SER A 82 12.26 5.63 -17.95
CA SER A 82 11.56 4.90 -16.91
C SER A 82 10.82 3.68 -17.45
N PRO A 83 10.96 2.50 -16.80
CA PRO A 83 10.15 1.33 -17.11
C PRO A 83 8.74 1.41 -16.51
N TRP A 84 8.46 2.37 -15.61
CA TRP A 84 7.20 2.42 -14.85
C TRP A 84 6.11 3.24 -15.54
N SER A 85 4.88 2.74 -15.46
CA SER A 85 3.72 3.43 -15.99
C SER A 85 3.35 4.64 -15.14
N ARG A 86 3.19 5.81 -15.80
CA ARG A 86 2.71 7.05 -15.19
C ARG A 86 1.26 6.99 -14.70
N LEU A 87 0.50 5.98 -15.09
CA LEU A 87 -0.85 5.78 -14.55
C LEU A 87 -0.81 5.57 -13.03
N VAL A 88 0.23 4.90 -12.54
CA VAL A 88 0.44 4.65 -11.09
C VAL A 88 0.89 5.93 -10.38
N ASP A 89 1.51 6.87 -11.11
CA ASP A 89 2.01 8.14 -10.58
C ASP A 89 0.94 9.24 -10.51
N LEU A 90 -0.15 9.09 -11.25
CA LEU A 90 -1.23 10.08 -11.35
C LEU A 90 -1.80 10.50 -9.98
N PRO A 91 -2.03 9.59 -9.03
CA PRO A 91 -2.49 9.96 -7.70
C PRO A 91 -1.49 10.84 -6.92
N TYR A 92 -0.19 10.58 -7.05
CA TYR A 92 0.84 11.44 -6.45
C TYR A 92 0.80 12.84 -7.06
N ALA A 93 0.74 12.94 -8.40
CA ALA A 93 0.67 14.20 -9.10
C ALA A 93 -0.60 15.00 -8.73
N LEU A 94 -1.75 14.34 -8.60
CA LEU A 94 -3.00 14.99 -8.19
C LEU A 94 -2.91 15.54 -6.77
N ILE A 95 -2.41 14.75 -5.81
CA ILE A 95 -2.22 15.23 -4.43
C ILE A 95 -1.27 16.42 -4.41
N ALA A 96 -0.14 16.32 -5.10
CA ALA A 96 0.84 17.40 -5.16
C ALA A 96 0.25 18.67 -5.78
N LEU A 97 -0.44 18.59 -6.92
CA LEU A 97 -1.10 19.72 -7.57
C LEU A 97 -2.16 20.40 -6.68
N THR A 98 -2.88 19.63 -5.86
CA THR A 98 -3.89 20.20 -4.94
C THR A 98 -3.25 20.95 -3.78
N LEU A 99 -2.08 20.52 -3.31
CA LEU A 99 -1.41 21.07 -2.13
C LEU A 99 -0.32 22.09 -2.44
N GLN A 100 0.17 22.15 -3.69
CA GLN A 100 1.31 22.98 -4.08
C GLN A 100 1.10 24.47 -3.79
N SER A 101 -0.15 24.97 -3.86
CA SER A 101 -0.47 26.38 -3.59
C SER A 101 -0.30 26.76 -2.12
N THR A 102 -0.35 25.77 -1.22
CA THR A 102 -0.30 25.98 0.22
C THR A 102 1.07 25.61 0.80
N LEU A 103 1.69 24.53 0.30
CA LEU A 103 2.91 23.95 0.86
C LEU A 103 4.16 24.17 -0.01
N GLY A 104 4.00 24.75 -1.20
CA GLY A 104 5.03 24.69 -2.25
C GLY A 104 5.11 23.29 -2.89
N GLN A 105 5.88 23.16 -3.96
CA GLN A 105 5.98 21.91 -4.73
C GLN A 105 6.61 20.78 -3.90
N ASP A 106 7.73 21.04 -3.22
CA ASP A 106 8.47 20.02 -2.47
C ASP A 106 7.68 19.53 -1.24
N GLY A 107 7.01 20.44 -0.53
CA GLY A 107 6.14 20.09 0.59
C GLY A 107 4.91 19.29 0.14
N ALA A 108 4.32 19.66 -1.00
CA ALA A 108 3.18 18.94 -1.56
C ALA A 108 3.55 17.53 -2.06
N LEU A 109 4.72 17.38 -2.69
CA LEU A 109 5.28 16.08 -3.08
C LEU A 109 5.56 15.21 -1.85
N THR A 110 6.17 15.77 -0.81
CA THR A 110 6.39 15.07 0.46
C THR A 110 5.07 14.48 0.96
N VAL A 111 4.03 15.31 1.09
CA VAL A 111 2.70 14.84 1.54
C VAL A 111 2.13 13.76 0.60
N ALA A 112 2.30 13.88 -0.72
CA ALA A 112 1.85 12.88 -1.67
C ALA A 112 2.53 11.51 -1.45
N PHE A 113 3.84 11.50 -1.21
CA PHE A 113 4.61 10.29 -0.87
C PHE A 113 4.25 9.72 0.49
N PHE A 114 3.66 10.50 1.40
CA PHE A 114 3.12 9.99 2.65
C PHE A 114 1.71 9.40 2.51
N VAL A 115 0.83 10.14 1.85
CA VAL A 115 -0.60 9.83 1.82
C VAL A 115 -0.92 8.67 0.89
N TRP A 116 -0.31 8.62 -0.29
CA TRP A 116 -0.69 7.63 -1.30
C TRP A 116 -0.29 6.19 -0.95
N PRO A 117 0.94 5.91 -0.47
CA PRO A 117 1.28 4.57 0.02
C PRO A 117 0.37 4.11 1.15
N ALA A 118 0.01 5.00 2.09
CA ALA A 118 -0.94 4.69 3.15
C ALA A 118 -2.33 4.31 2.62
N ILE A 119 -2.83 5.02 1.60
CA ILE A 119 -4.09 4.67 0.92
C ILE A 119 -3.97 3.29 0.26
N MET A 120 -2.86 3.01 -0.41
CA MET A 120 -2.61 1.71 -1.05
C MET A 120 -2.53 0.58 -0.03
N ALA A 121 -1.93 0.79 1.14
CA ALA A 121 -1.92 -0.17 2.24
C ALA A 121 -3.35 -0.49 2.71
N VAL A 122 -4.20 0.53 2.88
CA VAL A 122 -5.60 0.35 3.26
C VAL A 122 -6.37 -0.44 2.20
N LEU A 123 -6.20 -0.10 0.91
CA LEU A 123 -6.83 -0.81 -0.20
C LEU A 123 -6.36 -2.26 -0.31
N PHE A 124 -5.06 -2.51 -0.09
CA PHE A 124 -4.50 -3.84 -0.01
C PHE A 124 -5.14 -4.64 1.11
N CYS A 125 -5.26 -4.09 2.33
CA CYS A 125 -5.94 -4.75 3.44
C CYS A 125 -7.41 -5.07 3.14
N ILE A 126 -8.14 -4.15 2.52
CA ILE A 126 -9.55 -4.38 2.11
C ILE A 126 -9.63 -5.53 1.10
N GLY A 127 -8.81 -5.48 0.04
CA GLY A 127 -8.78 -6.52 -0.99
C GLY A 127 -8.38 -7.87 -0.40
N PHE A 128 -7.39 -7.87 0.47
CA PHE A 128 -6.90 -9.04 1.16
C PHE A 128 -7.98 -9.71 2.03
N VAL A 129 -8.64 -8.96 2.90
CA VAL A 129 -9.77 -9.46 3.72
C VAL A 129 -10.92 -9.95 2.84
N GLY A 130 -11.22 -9.23 1.75
CA GLY A 130 -12.23 -9.61 0.79
C GLY A 130 -11.93 -10.96 0.13
N VAL A 131 -10.70 -11.18 -0.32
CA VAL A 131 -10.25 -12.43 -0.92
C VAL A 131 -10.27 -13.58 0.09
N LEU A 132 -9.74 -13.35 1.30
CA LEU A 132 -9.78 -14.35 2.37
C LEU A 132 -11.21 -14.79 2.70
N GLY A 133 -12.14 -13.85 2.81
CA GLY A 133 -13.55 -14.15 3.08
C GLY A 133 -14.22 -15.00 1.99
N ARG A 134 -13.67 -15.03 0.76
CA ARG A 134 -14.17 -15.85 -0.35
C ARG A 134 -13.50 -17.22 -0.42
N ILE A 135 -12.22 -17.32 -0.07
CA ILE A 135 -11.43 -18.55 -0.19
C ILE A 135 -11.51 -19.42 1.08
N ALA A 136 -11.73 -18.81 2.24
CA ALA A 136 -11.90 -19.50 3.52
C ALA A 136 -13.31 -19.30 4.10
N PRO A 137 -14.36 -19.87 3.49
CA PRO A 137 -15.72 -19.76 4.01
C PRO A 137 -15.85 -20.52 5.34
N GLY A 138 -15.96 -19.76 6.44
CA GLY A 138 -16.64 -20.20 7.66
C GLY A 138 -16.05 -21.37 8.42
N ARG A 139 -14.81 -21.26 8.91
CA ARG A 139 -14.38 -22.00 10.10
C ARG A 139 -13.98 -20.97 11.13
N GLY A 140 -14.74 -20.85 12.22
CA GLY A 140 -14.62 -19.81 13.25
C GLY A 140 -13.30 -19.80 14.03
N GLU A 141 -12.27 -20.48 13.55
CA GLU A 141 -10.91 -20.45 14.06
C GLU A 141 -9.99 -19.95 12.95
N PRO A 142 -9.01 -19.06 13.24
CA PRO A 142 -8.02 -18.67 12.24
C PRO A 142 -7.31 -19.94 11.79
N SER A 143 -7.60 -20.38 10.56
CA SER A 143 -6.88 -21.51 9.98
C SER A 143 -5.37 -21.22 10.03
N PRO A 144 -4.50 -22.24 10.11
CA PRO A 144 -3.05 -22.03 10.04
C PRO A 144 -2.62 -21.15 8.86
N ALA A 145 -3.37 -21.19 7.75
CA ALA A 145 -3.17 -20.29 6.61
C ALA A 145 -3.43 -18.82 6.96
N ILE A 146 -4.51 -18.48 7.68
CA ILE A 146 -4.78 -17.10 8.14
C ILE A 146 -3.69 -16.63 9.10
N SER A 147 -3.22 -17.48 10.02
CA SER A 147 -2.13 -17.15 10.93
C SER A 147 -0.81 -16.87 10.21
N VAL A 148 -0.45 -17.70 9.23
CA VAL A 148 0.72 -17.48 8.37
C VAL A 148 0.58 -16.17 7.60
N ILE A 149 -0.59 -15.86 7.07
CA ILE A 149 -0.73 -14.64 6.28
C ILE A 149 -0.73 -13.39 7.16
N ILE A 150 -1.37 -13.41 8.34
CA ILE A 150 -1.25 -12.33 9.34
C ILE A 150 0.22 -12.13 9.74
N PHE A 151 1.02 -13.20 9.82
CA PHE A 151 2.45 -13.11 10.12
C PHE A 151 3.27 -12.47 9.00
N PHE A 152 2.88 -12.67 7.72
CA PHE A 152 3.54 -12.03 6.57
C PHE A 152 2.99 -10.64 6.20
N MET A 153 1.78 -10.29 6.66
CA MET A 153 1.18 -8.97 6.40
C MET A 153 2.06 -7.80 6.82
N PRO A 154 2.78 -7.82 7.95
CA PRO A 154 3.72 -6.75 8.30
C PRO A 154 4.75 -6.48 7.20
N TYR A 155 5.28 -7.51 6.52
CA TYR A 155 6.23 -7.33 5.41
C TYR A 155 5.55 -6.71 4.18
N ALA A 156 4.32 -7.13 3.86
CA ALA A 156 3.57 -6.53 2.77
C ALA A 156 3.13 -5.09 3.06
N VAL A 157 2.82 -4.77 4.33
CA VAL A 157 2.50 -3.41 4.76
C VAL A 157 3.77 -2.54 4.84
N TRP A 158 4.93 -3.16 5.10
CA TRP A 158 6.24 -2.50 5.12
C TRP A 158 6.63 -1.92 3.75
N GLU A 159 6.17 -2.49 2.64
CA GLU A 159 6.30 -1.92 1.29
C GLU A 159 5.56 -0.58 1.12
N PHE A 160 4.56 -0.31 1.96
CA PHE A 160 3.76 0.91 1.89
C PHE A 160 4.14 1.95 2.94
N THR A 161 5.24 1.74 3.67
CA THR A 161 5.66 2.66 4.74
C THR A 161 6.19 3.96 4.12
N PRO A 162 5.65 5.13 4.51
CA PRO A 162 5.97 6.37 3.84
C PRO A 162 7.19 7.10 4.40
N GLY A 163 8.12 7.52 3.54
CA GLY A 163 9.07 8.59 3.87
C GLY A 163 10.52 8.28 3.52
N GLY A 164 10.91 8.67 2.31
CA GLY A 164 12.26 8.49 1.77
C GLY A 164 13.01 9.72 1.33
N HIS A 165 12.69 10.85 1.94
CA HIS A 165 13.39 12.10 1.65
C HIS A 165 13.65 12.86 2.95
N THR A 166 14.68 12.42 3.66
CA THR A 166 15.48 13.30 4.50
C THR A 166 16.73 13.65 3.72
N SER A 167 16.87 14.92 3.43
CA SER A 167 17.99 15.54 2.74
C SER A 167 19.27 15.36 3.55
N ASP A 168 20.23 14.63 2.99
CA ASP A 168 21.67 14.80 3.21
C ASP A 168 22.37 14.87 1.84
#